data_AF-A0AAV4I5T3-F1
#
_entry.id   AF-A0AAV4I5T3-F1
#
_cell.length_a   1.000
_cell.length_b   1.000
_cell.length_c   1.000
_cell.angle_alpha   90.00
_cell.angle_beta   90.00
_cell.angle_gamma   90.00
#
_symmetry.space_group_name_H-M   'P 1'
#
loop_
_entity.id
_entity.type
_entity.pdbx_description
1 polymer ?
#
loop_
_entity_poly.entity_id
_entity_poly.type
_entity_poly.pdbx_seq_one_letter_code
_entity_poly.pdbx_strand_id
1 'polypeptide(L)'
;MTLVWNPALDEKQTECTCAPCKSFWKRAFLEGGDSITMLSSERAVASAVLGNHEGLLRKGDRVLINGATIGVNTTKPFQGVVQYVGLADDHLIAPEMHVGVSLHDNVYSVHNGIYKGKRYFSCPRGHGAMVQYSDVTPLKPIPKTRPVLGNSMFPSFEEVKKRRKERQEKIKEAEEKLKKEHELRQRAQMDRYARSAPPPRISPRQTKASKLRGKDSGYRIFHQVEDADDIAYKDHLIREKQRQMRQLDAASLEELQFRQMKKVFGGGEKAGRMAETLKRLHKAYEEGRIYTLAERE
;
A
#
# COMPACT_ATOMS: atom_id res chain seq x y z
N MET A 1 40.62 -32.86 -22.54
CA MET A 1 39.34 -32.84 -23.27
C MET A 1 39.64 -32.59 -24.73
N THR A 2 39.54 -33.62 -25.56
CA THR A 2 39.63 -33.49 -27.02
C THR A 2 38.35 -32.82 -27.52
N LEU A 3 38.46 -31.60 -28.05
CA LEU A 3 37.35 -30.92 -28.72
C LEU A 3 36.85 -31.82 -29.86
N VAL A 4 35.64 -32.35 -29.73
CA VAL A 4 35.02 -33.15 -30.78
C VAL A 4 34.62 -32.17 -31.89
N TRP A 5 35.41 -32.16 -32.95
CA TRP A 5 35.18 -31.34 -34.14
C TRP A 5 33.95 -31.86 -34.86
N ASN A 6 32.96 -30.99 -35.13
CA ASN A 6 31.73 -31.38 -35.82
C ASN A 6 31.86 -31.02 -37.32
N PRO A 7 32.17 -31.99 -38.20
CA PRO A 7 32.46 -31.73 -39.62
C PRO A 7 31.26 -31.16 -40.40
N ALA A 8 30.03 -31.33 -39.90
CA ALA A 8 28.81 -30.82 -40.52
C ALA A 8 28.69 -29.28 -40.51
N LEU A 9 29.48 -28.59 -39.67
CA LEU A 9 29.48 -27.12 -39.60
C LEU A 9 30.36 -26.48 -40.68
N ASP A 10 31.39 -27.17 -41.16
CA ASP A 10 32.28 -26.65 -42.20
C ASP A 10 31.63 -26.70 -43.59
N GLU A 11 30.80 -27.71 -43.87
CA GLU A 11 30.06 -27.81 -45.14
C GLU A 11 29.12 -26.60 -45.33
N LYS A 12 28.44 -26.14 -44.28
CA LYS A 12 27.50 -25.01 -44.36
C LYS A 12 28.15 -23.63 -44.48
N GLN A 13 29.42 -23.48 -44.08
CA GLN A 13 30.14 -22.22 -44.33
C GLN A 13 30.38 -21.99 -45.83
N THR A 14 30.37 -23.06 -46.64
CA THR A 14 30.65 -22.98 -48.08
C THR A 14 29.42 -22.65 -48.92
N GLU A 15 28.21 -22.79 -48.39
CA GLU A 15 26.96 -22.63 -49.16
C GLU A 15 26.58 -21.17 -49.44
N CYS A 16 27.05 -20.19 -48.65
CA CYS A 16 26.73 -18.79 -48.88
C CYS A 16 27.89 -17.82 -48.62
N THR A 17 28.35 -17.17 -49.69
CA THR A 17 29.50 -16.25 -49.66
C THR A 17 29.12 -14.79 -49.42
N CYS A 18 27.83 -14.51 -49.19
CA CYS A 18 27.30 -13.16 -49.02
C CYS A 18 27.90 -12.46 -47.79
N ALA A 19 28.19 -11.15 -47.87
CA ALA A 19 28.75 -10.39 -46.75
C ALA A 19 27.91 -10.44 -45.45
N PRO A 20 26.57 -10.30 -45.48
CA PRO A 20 25.75 -10.46 -44.28
C PRO A 20 25.84 -11.86 -43.69
N CYS A 21 25.85 -12.89 -44.53
CA CYS A 21 25.99 -14.29 -44.15
C CYS A 21 27.34 -14.52 -43.46
N LYS A 22 28.45 -14.09 -44.08
CA LYS A 22 29.78 -14.16 -43.47
C LYS A 22 29.84 -13.43 -42.13
N SER A 23 29.19 -12.27 -42.01
CA SER A 23 29.16 -11.52 -40.74
C SER A 23 28.37 -12.24 -39.64
N PHE A 24 27.26 -12.89 -40.01
CA PHE A 24 26.45 -13.69 -39.11
C PHE A 24 27.21 -14.93 -38.66
N TRP A 25 27.78 -15.70 -39.59
CA TRP A 25 28.57 -16.90 -39.29
C TRP A 25 29.81 -16.56 -38.47
N LYS A 26 30.48 -15.44 -38.77
CA LYS A 26 31.60 -14.93 -37.97
C LYS A 26 31.18 -14.60 -36.54
N ARG A 27 30.08 -13.87 -36.32
CA ARG A 27 29.59 -13.58 -34.97
C ARG A 27 29.07 -14.80 -34.24
N ALA A 28 28.34 -15.67 -34.92
CA ALA A 28 27.77 -16.87 -34.31
C ALA A 28 28.87 -17.89 -33.93
N PHE A 29 29.82 -18.16 -34.83
CA PHE A 29 30.73 -19.29 -34.65
C PHE A 29 32.13 -18.90 -34.16
N LEU A 30 32.62 -17.68 -34.38
CA LEU A 30 33.92 -17.28 -33.80
C LEU A 30 33.78 -16.73 -32.38
N GLU A 31 32.67 -16.07 -32.05
CA GLU A 31 32.43 -15.54 -30.69
C GLU A 31 31.63 -16.50 -29.80
N GLY A 32 31.00 -17.54 -30.36
CA GLY A 32 30.20 -18.54 -29.63
C GLY A 32 30.43 -20.00 -30.06
N GLY A 33 31.44 -20.29 -30.88
CA GLY A 33 31.69 -21.61 -31.46
C GLY A 33 31.95 -22.71 -30.43
N ASP A 34 32.65 -22.38 -29.35
CA ASP A 34 32.94 -23.33 -28.26
C ASP A 34 31.64 -23.83 -27.60
N SER A 35 30.57 -23.04 -27.60
CA SER A 35 29.28 -23.44 -27.07
C SER A 35 28.49 -24.33 -28.04
N ILE A 36 28.73 -24.24 -29.34
CA ILE A 36 28.01 -25.01 -30.37
C ILE A 36 28.59 -26.42 -30.49
N THR A 37 29.89 -26.58 -30.29
CA THR A 37 30.57 -27.89 -30.31
C THR A 37 30.19 -28.77 -29.11
N MET A 38 29.65 -28.19 -28.04
CA MET A 38 29.13 -28.93 -26.89
C MET A 38 27.77 -29.60 -27.18
N LEU A 39 27.60 -30.80 -26.64
CA LEU A 39 26.34 -31.53 -26.73
C LEU A 39 25.20 -30.70 -26.10
N SER A 40 23.98 -30.81 -26.63
CA SER A 40 22.83 -30.06 -26.11
C SER A 40 22.58 -30.32 -24.63
N SER A 41 22.91 -31.53 -24.14
CA SER A 41 22.92 -31.90 -22.73
C SER A 41 23.95 -31.12 -21.91
N GLU A 42 25.16 -30.93 -22.40
CA GLU A 42 26.23 -30.18 -21.72
C GLU A 42 25.89 -28.68 -21.64
N ARG A 43 25.32 -28.13 -22.72
CA ARG A 43 24.76 -26.76 -22.73
C ARG A 43 23.63 -26.60 -21.72
N ALA A 44 22.70 -27.55 -21.67
CA ALA A 44 21.60 -27.49 -20.73
C ALA A 44 22.09 -27.57 -19.27
N VAL A 45 23.12 -28.35 -18.96
CA VAL A 45 23.69 -28.42 -17.60
C VAL A 45 24.33 -27.10 -17.18
N ALA A 46 25.06 -26.42 -18.09
CA ALA A 46 25.68 -25.13 -17.81
C ALA A 46 24.65 -23.98 -17.65
N SER A 47 23.58 -23.98 -18.45
CA SER A 47 22.50 -22.98 -18.33
C SER A 47 21.49 -23.30 -17.22
N ALA A 48 21.31 -24.57 -16.86
CA ALA A 48 20.37 -25.05 -15.85
C ALA A 48 21.01 -25.34 -14.48
N VAL A 49 22.07 -24.60 -14.11
CA VAL A 49 22.66 -24.60 -12.75
C VAL A 49 21.62 -24.21 -11.65
N LEU A 50 20.42 -23.80 -12.05
CA LEU A 50 19.26 -23.58 -11.18
C LEU A 50 18.68 -24.86 -10.52
N GLY A 51 19.14 -26.05 -10.89
CA GLY A 51 18.51 -27.31 -10.46
C GLY A 51 18.66 -27.68 -8.98
N ASN A 52 19.82 -27.44 -8.35
CA ASN A 52 20.18 -28.20 -7.12
C ASN A 52 20.83 -27.41 -5.97
N HIS A 53 20.84 -26.07 -6.01
CA HIS A 53 21.40 -25.30 -4.88
C HIS A 53 20.29 -24.74 -3.98
N GLU A 54 20.28 -25.17 -2.73
CA GLU A 54 19.56 -24.52 -1.62
C GLU A 54 20.01 -23.05 -1.54
N GLY A 55 19.33 -22.15 -2.26
CA GLY A 55 19.70 -20.73 -2.27
C GLY A 55 19.65 -20.08 -3.66
N LEU A 56 18.58 -20.30 -4.43
CA LEU A 56 18.32 -19.45 -5.60
C LEU A 56 18.30 -17.99 -5.17
N LEU A 57 19.20 -17.19 -5.75
CA LEU A 57 19.23 -15.74 -5.54
C LEU A 57 17.92 -15.12 -6.04
N ARG A 58 17.27 -14.36 -5.18
CA ARG A 58 16.06 -13.61 -5.51
C ARG A 58 16.33 -12.12 -5.52
N LYS A 59 15.51 -11.39 -6.26
CA LYS A 59 15.49 -9.93 -6.17
C LYS A 59 15.21 -9.52 -4.71
N GLY A 60 16.04 -8.65 -4.16
CA GLY A 60 16.00 -8.20 -2.77
C GLY A 60 16.96 -8.93 -1.83
N ASP A 61 17.58 -10.03 -2.27
CA ASP A 61 18.54 -10.74 -1.45
C ASP A 61 19.83 -9.94 -1.29
N ARG A 62 20.43 -10.05 -0.10
CA ARG A 62 21.72 -9.44 0.20
C ARG A 62 22.82 -10.38 -0.26
N VAL A 63 23.80 -9.84 -0.96
CA VAL A 63 24.89 -10.62 -1.54
C VAL A 63 26.24 -9.95 -1.35
N LEU A 64 27.29 -10.75 -1.38
CA LEU A 64 28.68 -10.32 -1.44
C LEU A 64 29.24 -10.58 -2.84
N ILE A 65 29.97 -9.60 -3.35
CA ILE A 65 30.69 -9.67 -4.62
C ILE A 65 32.17 -9.42 -4.36
N ASN A 66 33.04 -10.21 -4.97
CA ASN A 66 34.48 -10.00 -4.90
C ASN A 66 34.90 -8.78 -5.72
N GLY A 67 35.81 -7.95 -5.19
CA GLY A 67 36.28 -6.74 -5.89
C GLY A 67 36.91 -7.04 -7.26
N ALA A 68 37.58 -8.18 -7.39
CA ALA A 68 38.20 -8.64 -8.64
C ALA A 68 37.20 -8.72 -9.80
N THR A 69 35.97 -9.17 -9.54
CA THR A 69 34.91 -9.30 -10.56
C THR A 69 34.43 -7.94 -11.08
N ILE A 70 34.51 -6.90 -10.24
CA ILE A 70 34.08 -5.54 -10.59
C ILE A 70 35.24 -4.74 -11.25
N GLY A 71 36.43 -5.34 -11.38
CA GLY A 71 37.62 -4.66 -11.89
C GLY A 71 38.27 -3.73 -10.86
N VAL A 72 37.98 -3.92 -9.57
CA VAL A 72 38.59 -3.16 -8.49
C VAL A 72 39.57 -4.04 -7.73
N ASN A 73 40.83 -3.61 -7.67
CA ASN A 73 41.92 -4.31 -6.98
C ASN A 73 41.80 -4.16 -5.46
N THR A 74 40.70 -4.63 -4.87
CA THR A 74 40.45 -4.60 -3.43
C THR A 74 40.17 -6.01 -2.94
N THR A 75 40.83 -6.41 -1.85
CA THR A 75 40.67 -7.72 -1.21
C THR A 75 39.36 -7.86 -0.44
N LYS A 76 38.71 -6.72 -0.12
CA LYS A 76 37.45 -6.69 0.60
C LYS A 76 36.26 -6.96 -0.35
N PRO A 77 35.34 -7.88 0.00
CA PRO A 77 34.12 -8.07 -0.77
C PRO A 77 33.15 -6.90 -0.57
N PHE A 78 32.44 -6.54 -1.64
CA PHE A 78 31.42 -5.50 -1.63
C PHE A 78 30.05 -6.09 -1.33
N GLN A 79 29.30 -5.42 -0.47
CA GLN A 79 27.95 -5.84 -0.11
C GLN A 79 26.93 -5.13 -1.00
N GLY A 80 25.92 -5.86 -1.46
CA GLY A 80 24.87 -5.30 -2.31
C GLY A 80 23.53 -6.00 -2.14
N VAL A 81 22.55 -5.46 -2.85
CA VAL A 81 21.19 -6.02 -2.95
C VAL A 81 20.93 -6.39 -4.41
N VAL A 82 20.45 -7.61 -4.62
CA VAL A 82 20.10 -8.11 -5.96
C VAL A 82 18.89 -7.34 -6.50
N GLN A 83 19.02 -6.73 -7.67
CA GLN A 83 17.97 -6.00 -8.38
C GLN A 83 17.44 -6.77 -9.60
N TYR A 84 18.30 -7.58 -10.22
CA TYR A 84 17.98 -8.37 -11.41
C TYR A 84 18.65 -9.74 -11.32
N VAL A 85 17.94 -10.78 -11.72
CA VAL A 85 18.47 -12.13 -11.93
C VAL A 85 17.88 -12.62 -13.24
N GLY A 86 18.72 -12.95 -14.21
CA GLY A 86 18.24 -13.44 -15.49
C GLY A 86 19.33 -13.51 -16.53
N LEU A 87 18.93 -13.92 -17.72
CA LEU A 87 19.81 -13.98 -18.89
C LEU A 87 20.13 -12.56 -19.37
N ALA A 88 21.39 -12.31 -19.71
CA ALA A 88 21.78 -11.10 -20.43
C ALA A 88 21.83 -11.38 -21.94
N ASP A 89 21.49 -10.38 -22.76
CA ASP A 89 21.49 -10.46 -24.23
C ASP A 89 22.91 -10.43 -24.83
N ASP A 90 23.85 -11.13 -24.20
CA ASP A 90 25.27 -11.02 -24.46
C ASP A 90 25.75 -11.95 -25.56
N HIS A 91 25.25 -13.19 -25.55
CA HIS A 91 25.57 -14.24 -26.50
C HIS A 91 24.27 -14.82 -27.04
N LEU A 92 24.12 -14.77 -28.37
CA LEU A 92 22.91 -15.26 -29.07
C LEU A 92 22.73 -16.79 -28.95
N ILE A 93 23.81 -17.51 -28.64
CA ILE A 93 23.88 -18.98 -28.73
C ILE A 93 23.81 -19.65 -27.37
N ALA A 94 24.41 -19.04 -26.34
CA ALA A 94 24.43 -19.55 -24.97
C ALA A 94 24.36 -18.35 -24.01
N PRO A 95 23.17 -17.77 -23.81
CA PRO A 95 23.02 -16.68 -22.85
C PRO A 95 23.33 -17.20 -21.45
N GLU A 96 24.30 -16.56 -20.80
CA GLU A 96 24.65 -16.87 -19.42
C GLU A 96 23.77 -16.11 -18.44
N MET A 97 23.56 -16.72 -17.26
CA MET A 97 22.80 -16.09 -16.19
C MET A 97 23.63 -15.04 -15.48
N HIS A 98 23.11 -13.81 -15.50
CA HIS A 98 23.71 -12.65 -14.88
C HIS A 98 22.85 -12.15 -13.73
N VAL A 99 23.53 -11.58 -12.73
CA VAL A 99 22.92 -10.97 -11.56
C VAL A 99 23.28 -9.49 -11.57
N GLY A 100 22.24 -8.66 -11.62
CA GLY A 100 22.36 -7.22 -11.44
C GLY A 100 22.27 -6.88 -9.96
N VAL A 101 23.35 -6.33 -9.40
CA VAL A 101 23.44 -5.99 -7.98
C VAL A 101 23.59 -4.47 -7.82
N SER A 102 22.86 -3.93 -6.85
CA SER A 102 23.02 -2.57 -6.35
C SER A 102 23.92 -2.60 -5.12
N LEU A 103 25.14 -2.09 -5.25
CA LEU A 103 26.13 -2.02 -4.18
C LEU A 103 25.77 -0.91 -3.19
N HIS A 104 26.07 -1.13 -1.90
CA HIS A 104 25.88 -0.11 -0.87
C HIS A 104 26.95 0.98 -0.96
N ASP A 105 28.20 0.56 -1.14
CA ASP A 105 29.33 1.46 -1.30
C ASP A 105 29.47 1.88 -2.77
N ASN A 106 29.95 3.11 -3.00
CA ASN A 106 30.27 3.58 -4.34
C ASN A 106 31.60 2.97 -4.77
N VAL A 107 31.57 2.12 -5.79
CA VAL A 107 32.74 1.40 -6.32
C VAL A 107 33.26 2.09 -7.59
N TYR A 108 32.73 3.27 -7.93
CA TYR A 108 32.98 3.96 -9.20
C TYR A 108 32.72 3.05 -10.41
N SER A 109 31.77 2.12 -10.26
CA SER A 109 31.41 1.20 -11.33
C SER A 109 30.83 1.96 -12.52
N VAL A 110 31.06 1.43 -13.72
CA VAL A 110 30.59 2.03 -14.96
C VAL A 110 29.07 1.85 -15.14
N HIS A 111 28.48 0.88 -14.46
CA HIS A 111 27.11 0.45 -14.73
C HIS A 111 26.09 1.17 -13.83
N ASN A 112 25.08 1.80 -14.46
CA ASN A 112 23.92 2.40 -13.78
C ASN A 112 22.67 1.52 -13.94
N GLY A 113 22.86 0.20 -13.96
CA GLY A 113 21.84 -0.79 -14.33
C GLY A 113 21.54 -0.89 -15.83
N ILE A 114 22.32 -0.19 -16.67
CA ILE A 114 22.38 -0.38 -18.12
C ILE A 114 23.59 -1.26 -18.43
N TYR A 115 23.34 -2.35 -19.16
CA TYR A 115 24.36 -3.30 -19.59
C TYR A 115 24.17 -3.57 -21.09
N LYS A 116 25.23 -3.38 -21.88
CA LYS A 116 25.24 -3.44 -23.36
C LYS A 116 24.08 -2.69 -24.05
N GLY A 117 23.74 -1.50 -23.55
CA GLY A 117 22.70 -0.64 -24.15
C GLY A 117 21.25 -0.96 -23.75
N LYS A 118 21.01 -2.06 -23.02
CA LYS A 118 19.70 -2.41 -22.45
C LYS A 118 19.69 -2.14 -20.94
N ARG A 119 18.57 -1.62 -20.43
CA ARG A 119 18.38 -1.37 -19.00
C ARG A 119 17.74 -2.60 -18.35
N TYR A 120 18.45 -3.20 -17.40
CA TYR A 120 17.96 -4.35 -16.62
C TYR A 120 17.42 -3.92 -15.25
N PHE A 121 18.07 -2.92 -14.64
CA PHE A 121 17.64 -2.34 -13.37
C PHE A 121 17.98 -0.85 -13.28
N SER A 122 17.55 -0.20 -12.21
CA SER A 122 17.85 1.20 -11.92
C SER A 122 18.66 1.30 -10.63
N CYS A 123 19.75 2.07 -10.66
CA CYS A 123 20.67 2.21 -9.55
C CYS A 123 21.38 3.58 -9.63
N PRO A 124 21.79 4.19 -8.51
CA PRO A 124 22.65 5.37 -8.52
C PRO A 124 23.98 5.15 -9.26
N ARG A 125 24.58 6.24 -9.74
CA ARG A 125 25.83 6.16 -10.50
C ARG A 125 26.98 5.65 -9.63
N GLY A 126 27.71 4.65 -10.12
CA GLY A 126 28.83 4.03 -9.40
C GLY A 126 28.45 2.91 -8.43
N HIS A 127 27.16 2.56 -8.35
CA HIS A 127 26.64 1.52 -7.47
C HIS A 127 26.14 0.27 -8.20
N GLY A 128 25.96 0.32 -9.53
CA GLY A 128 25.47 -0.85 -10.27
C GLY A 128 26.61 -1.78 -10.67
N ALA A 129 26.43 -3.08 -10.46
CA ALA A 129 27.33 -4.10 -11.01
C ALA A 129 26.49 -5.17 -11.72
N MET A 130 26.96 -5.62 -12.89
CA MET A 130 26.43 -6.79 -13.59
C MET A 130 27.50 -7.87 -13.50
N VAL A 131 27.18 -8.99 -12.86
CA VAL A 131 28.14 -10.07 -12.58
C VAL A 131 27.53 -11.42 -12.94
N GLN A 132 28.38 -12.42 -13.21
CA GLN A 132 27.91 -13.79 -13.41
C GLN A 132 27.37 -14.36 -12.11
N TYR A 133 26.39 -15.28 -12.21
CA TYR A 133 25.79 -15.91 -11.04
C TYR A 133 26.82 -16.60 -10.13
N SER A 134 27.88 -17.19 -10.71
CA SER A 134 28.95 -17.91 -9.99
C SER A 134 29.78 -17.03 -9.05
N ASP A 135 29.85 -15.72 -9.33
CA ASP A 135 30.67 -14.77 -8.56
C ASP A 135 29.89 -14.15 -7.39
N VAL A 136 28.62 -14.49 -7.24
CA VAL A 136 27.75 -13.92 -6.21
C VAL A 136 27.61 -14.90 -5.05
N THR A 137 28.00 -14.44 -3.86
CA THR A 137 27.84 -15.22 -2.63
C THR A 137 26.64 -14.70 -1.83
N PRO A 138 25.60 -15.50 -1.58
CA PRO A 138 24.45 -15.07 -0.79
C PRO A 138 24.86 -14.80 0.65
N LEU A 139 24.51 -13.63 1.18
CA LEU A 139 24.62 -13.36 2.61
C LEU A 139 23.49 -14.11 3.30
N LYS A 140 23.85 -14.93 4.31
CA LYS A 140 22.85 -15.56 5.17
C LYS A 140 21.93 -14.47 5.73
N PRO A 141 20.60 -14.67 5.74
CA PRO A 141 19.71 -13.73 6.36
C PRO A 141 20.17 -13.51 7.80
N ILE A 142 20.11 -12.25 8.25
CA ILE A 142 20.38 -11.92 9.65
C ILE A 142 19.50 -12.87 10.48
N PRO A 143 20.08 -13.69 11.38
CA PRO A 143 19.28 -14.59 12.20
C PRO A 143 18.23 -13.73 12.89
N LYS A 144 16.95 -14.06 12.67
CA LYS A 144 15.87 -13.35 13.35
C LYS A 144 16.18 -13.43 14.83
N THR A 145 16.35 -12.27 15.47
CA THR A 145 16.57 -12.22 16.91
C THR A 145 15.43 -12.98 17.57
N ARG A 146 15.76 -13.85 18.53
CA ARG A 146 14.73 -14.58 19.25
C ARG A 146 13.77 -13.54 19.84
N PRO A 147 12.44 -13.74 19.73
CA PRO A 147 11.51 -12.82 20.36
C PRO A 147 11.87 -12.73 21.85
N VAL A 148 11.91 -11.51 22.37
CA VAL A 148 12.20 -11.27 23.79
C VAL A 148 10.95 -11.72 24.57
N LEU A 149 10.91 -13.01 24.93
CA LEU A 149 9.83 -13.59 25.72
C LEU A 149 10.06 -13.27 27.20
N GLY A 150 8.99 -12.98 27.93
CA GLY A 150 9.02 -12.81 29.39
C GLY A 150 9.44 -11.42 29.90
N ASN A 151 9.61 -10.42 29.02
CA ASN A 151 9.83 -9.06 29.48
C ASN A 151 8.50 -8.37 29.85
N SER A 152 8.28 -8.11 31.14
CA SER A 152 7.07 -7.44 31.64
C SER A 152 6.93 -6.00 31.15
N MET A 153 8.04 -5.34 30.80
CA MET A 153 8.06 -3.98 30.25
C MET A 153 7.63 -3.93 28.78
N PHE A 154 7.84 -5.02 28.05
CA PHE A 154 7.50 -5.15 26.63
C PHE A 154 6.73 -6.45 26.39
N PRO A 155 5.46 -6.52 26.84
CA PRO A 155 4.62 -7.69 26.63
C PRO A 155 4.47 -8.00 25.14
N SER A 156 4.22 -9.27 24.82
CA SER A 156 4.03 -9.69 23.44
C SER A 156 2.88 -8.93 22.78
N PHE A 157 2.97 -8.69 21.47
CA PHE A 157 1.92 -7.96 20.74
C PHE A 157 0.54 -8.61 20.92
N GLU A 158 0.49 -9.94 21.00
CA GLU A 158 -0.73 -10.70 21.24
C GLU A 158 -1.33 -10.44 22.62
N GLU A 159 -0.49 -10.39 23.67
CA GLU A 159 -0.94 -10.00 25.02
C GLU A 159 -1.47 -8.57 25.06
N VAL A 160 -0.78 -7.63 24.40
CA VAL A 160 -1.24 -6.23 24.33
C VAL A 160 -2.58 -6.14 23.60
N LYS A 161 -2.74 -6.88 22.49
CA LYS A 161 -3.98 -6.94 21.73
C LYS A 161 -5.12 -7.52 22.57
N LYS A 162 -4.87 -8.59 23.33
CA LYS A 162 -5.84 -9.20 24.25
C LYS A 162 -6.26 -8.21 25.36
N ARG A 163 -5.30 -7.58 26.04
CA ARG A 163 -5.59 -6.57 27.08
C ARG A 163 -6.39 -5.38 26.54
N ARG A 164 -6.11 -4.93 25.32
CA ARG A 164 -6.88 -3.85 24.68
C ARG A 164 -8.32 -4.26 24.41
N LYS A 165 -8.54 -5.48 23.92
CA LYS A 165 -9.88 -6.03 23.67
C LYS A 165 -10.68 -6.15 24.98
N GLU A 166 -10.08 -6.73 26.01
CA GLU A 166 -10.71 -6.85 27.34
C GLU A 166 -11.04 -5.48 27.95
N ARG A 167 -10.16 -4.49 27.77
CA ARG A 167 -10.43 -3.11 28.22
C ARG A 167 -11.60 -2.49 27.45
N GLN A 168 -11.69 -2.71 26.14
CA GLN A 168 -12.81 -2.21 25.33
C GLN A 168 -14.14 -2.87 25.72
N GLU A 169 -14.14 -4.17 25.98
CA GLU A 169 -15.32 -4.89 26.46
C GLU A 169 -15.79 -4.36 27.83
N LYS A 170 -14.86 -4.13 28.76
CA LYS A 170 -15.16 -3.51 30.06
C LYS A 170 -15.73 -2.10 29.93
N ILE A 171 -15.21 -1.29 29.00
CA ILE A 171 -15.72 0.05 28.73
C ILE A 171 -17.16 -0.03 28.20
N LYS A 172 -17.42 -0.91 27.21
CA LYS A 172 -18.77 -1.10 26.66
C LYS A 172 -19.77 -1.57 27.72
N GLU A 173 -19.38 -2.53 28.56
CA GLU A 173 -20.25 -3.01 29.64
C GLU A 173 -20.57 -1.90 30.66
N ALA A 174 -19.59 -1.06 31.00
CA ALA A 174 -19.80 0.09 31.86
C ALA A 174 -20.74 1.13 31.23
N GLU A 175 -20.58 1.42 29.93
CA GLU A 175 -21.46 2.31 29.18
C GLU A 175 -22.91 1.79 29.13
N GLU A 176 -23.10 0.50 28.90
CA GLU A 176 -24.43 -0.12 28.90
C GLU A 176 -25.10 -0.09 30.28
N LYS A 177 -24.34 -0.32 31.35
CA LYS A 177 -24.83 -0.20 32.73
C LYS A 177 -25.29 1.22 33.03
N LEU A 178 -24.47 2.21 32.67
CA LEU A 178 -24.79 3.63 32.88
C LEU A 178 -26.02 4.06 32.06
N LYS A 179 -26.16 3.55 30.84
CA LYS A 179 -27.35 3.76 30.00
C LYS A 179 -28.62 3.18 30.63
N LYS A 180 -28.58 1.94 31.12
CA LYS A 180 -29.72 1.29 31.81
C LYS A 180 -30.13 2.03 33.07
N GLU A 181 -29.16 2.49 33.86
CA GLU A 181 -29.41 3.30 35.06
C GLU A 181 -30.11 4.63 34.70
N HIS A 182 -29.63 5.31 33.66
CA HIS A 182 -30.22 6.55 33.17
C HIS A 182 -31.67 6.34 32.65
N GLU A 183 -31.92 5.29 31.89
CA GLU A 183 -33.27 4.93 31.41
C GLU A 183 -34.23 4.65 32.58
N LEU A 184 -33.76 3.93 33.60
CA LEU A 184 -34.55 3.63 34.80
C LEU A 184 -34.86 4.90 35.60
N ARG A 185 -33.90 5.83 35.70
CA ARG A 185 -34.09 7.14 36.34
C ARG A 185 -35.11 7.99 35.58
N GLN A 186 -35.03 8.04 34.24
CA GLN A 186 -36.01 8.75 33.42
C GLN A 186 -37.41 8.15 33.56
N ARG A 187 -37.53 6.82 33.55
CA ARG A 187 -38.81 6.14 33.75
C ARG A 187 -39.42 6.44 35.11
N ALA A 188 -38.61 6.39 36.18
CA ALA A 188 -39.06 6.75 37.52
C ALA A 188 -39.51 8.22 37.62
N GLN A 189 -38.86 9.13 36.89
CA GLN A 189 -39.26 10.54 36.82
C GLN A 189 -40.62 10.70 36.10
N MET A 190 -40.82 10.00 34.97
CA MET A 190 -42.09 10.00 34.24
C MET A 190 -43.23 9.40 35.08
N ASP A 191 -42.98 8.31 35.80
CA ASP A 191 -43.97 7.70 36.70
C ASP A 191 -44.36 8.64 37.85
N ARG A 192 -43.40 9.39 38.42
CA ARG A 192 -43.70 10.43 39.42
C ARG A 192 -44.57 11.53 38.83
N TYR A 193 -44.25 11.99 37.62
CA TYR A 193 -45.02 13.03 36.94
C TYR A 193 -46.44 12.55 36.60
N ALA A 194 -46.59 11.31 36.13
CA ALA A 194 -47.90 10.73 35.83
C ALA A 194 -48.79 10.60 37.09
N ARG A 195 -48.18 10.30 38.25
CA ARG A 195 -48.91 10.24 39.53
C ARG A 195 -49.29 11.61 40.08
N SER A 196 -48.47 12.65 39.83
CA SER A 196 -48.73 14.00 40.33
C SER A 196 -49.54 14.87 39.38
N ALA A 197 -49.66 14.50 38.10
CA ALA A 197 -50.48 15.20 37.13
C ALA A 197 -51.95 15.13 37.57
N PRO A 198 -52.62 16.26 37.87
CA PRO A 198 -54.04 16.25 38.13
C PRO A 198 -54.76 15.67 36.90
N PRO A 199 -55.81 14.85 37.09
CA PRO A 199 -56.55 14.29 35.97
C PRO A 199 -56.95 15.42 35.03
N PRO A 200 -56.84 15.24 33.71
CA PRO A 200 -57.19 16.28 32.76
C PRO A 200 -58.60 16.74 33.11
N ARG A 201 -58.73 18.01 33.51
CA ARG A 201 -60.04 18.58 33.79
C ARG A 201 -60.82 18.46 32.50
N ILE A 202 -61.73 17.48 32.46
CA ILE A 202 -62.71 17.34 31.41
C ILE A 202 -63.53 18.62 31.50
N SER A 203 -63.15 19.64 30.73
CA SER A 203 -63.93 20.87 30.67
C SER A 203 -65.31 20.45 30.19
N PRO A 204 -66.38 20.69 30.96
CA PRO A 204 -67.72 20.38 30.51
C PRO A 204 -67.90 21.08 29.17
N ARG A 205 -68.23 20.26 28.17
CA ARG A 205 -68.65 20.63 26.81
C ARG A 205 -69.22 22.04 26.82
N GLN A 206 -68.53 22.97 26.14
CA GLN A 206 -68.91 24.38 26.07
C GLN A 206 -70.36 24.49 25.56
N THR A 207 -71.31 24.64 26.49
CA THR A 207 -72.58 25.27 26.17
C THR A 207 -72.28 26.76 25.96
N LYS A 208 -72.96 27.36 24.98
CA LYS A 208 -72.69 28.68 24.39
C LYS A 208 -72.80 29.89 25.35
N ALA A 209 -72.76 29.70 26.67
CA ALA A 209 -73.06 30.73 27.68
C ALA A 209 -71.83 31.42 28.30
N SER A 210 -70.58 31.02 28.03
CA SER A 210 -69.40 31.64 28.69
C SER A 210 -68.89 32.93 28.04
N LYS A 211 -69.64 33.54 27.11
CA LYS A 211 -69.27 34.77 26.38
C LYS A 211 -69.24 36.06 27.23
N LEU A 212 -69.39 36.01 28.55
CA LEU A 212 -69.63 37.21 29.39
C LEU A 212 -68.75 37.37 30.65
N ARG A 213 -67.60 36.72 30.75
CA ARG A 213 -66.59 37.10 31.78
C ARG A 213 -65.25 37.26 31.09
N GLY A 214 -64.86 38.51 30.80
CA GLY A 214 -64.05 39.32 31.71
C GLY A 214 -62.59 38.99 31.39
N LYS A 215 -61.97 39.68 30.42
CA LYS A 215 -61.13 40.87 30.68
C LYS A 215 -60.46 40.77 32.04
N ASP A 216 -59.39 39.99 32.08
CA ASP A 216 -58.15 40.36 32.78
C ASP A 216 -57.03 39.49 32.20
N SER A 217 -56.40 40.03 31.14
CA SER A 217 -55.22 39.46 30.51
C SER A 217 -53.99 39.73 31.38
N GLY A 218 -53.94 39.09 32.55
CA GLY A 218 -52.68 38.86 33.24
C GLY A 218 -51.92 37.79 32.47
N TYR A 219 -51.09 38.20 31.50
CA TYR A 219 -50.08 37.36 30.88
C TYR A 219 -49.20 36.78 32.01
N ARG A 220 -49.53 35.59 32.51
CA ARG A 220 -48.53 34.73 33.14
C ARG A 220 -47.64 34.25 32.01
N ILE A 221 -46.59 35.01 31.77
CA ILE A 221 -45.38 34.57 31.10
C ILE A 221 -45.00 33.27 31.78
N PHE A 222 -45.23 32.14 31.11
CA PHE A 222 -44.55 30.91 31.45
C PHE A 222 -43.07 31.21 31.17
N HIS A 223 -42.33 31.59 32.21
CA HIS A 223 -40.89 31.44 32.20
C HIS A 223 -40.65 29.94 32.05
N GLN A 224 -40.42 29.50 30.82
CA GLN A 224 -39.60 28.32 30.59
C GLN A 224 -38.32 28.60 31.35
N VAL A 225 -38.14 27.87 32.46
CA VAL A 225 -36.85 27.78 33.12
C VAL A 225 -35.97 27.05 32.13
N GLU A 226 -35.37 27.81 31.22
CA GLU A 226 -34.17 27.37 30.53
C GLU A 226 -33.12 27.26 31.62
N ASP A 227 -32.91 26.05 32.13
CA ASP A 227 -31.78 25.74 33.00
C ASP A 227 -30.52 26.03 32.19
N ALA A 228 -30.04 27.26 32.30
CA ALA A 228 -28.87 27.77 31.59
C ALA A 228 -27.60 26.99 31.95
N ASP A 229 -27.65 26.09 32.93
CA ASP A 229 -26.56 25.25 33.40
C ASP A 229 -26.79 23.76 33.16
N ASP A 230 -27.75 23.36 32.31
CA ASP A 230 -27.79 21.97 31.85
C ASP A 230 -26.63 21.68 30.89
N ILE A 231 -25.51 21.26 31.50
CA ILE A 231 -24.25 20.92 30.83
C ILE A 231 -24.49 19.88 29.74
N ALA A 232 -25.48 18.98 29.88
CA ALA A 232 -25.78 17.95 28.89
C ALA A 232 -26.38 18.54 27.62
N TYR A 233 -27.28 19.53 27.75
CA TYR A 233 -27.88 20.21 26.60
C TYR A 233 -26.86 21.10 25.88
N LYS A 234 -25.99 21.80 26.63
CA LYS A 234 -24.87 22.55 26.04
C LYS A 234 -23.88 21.65 25.30
N ASP A 235 -23.50 20.50 25.86
CA ASP A 235 -22.56 19.58 25.18
C ASP A 235 -23.19 18.95 23.93
N HIS A 236 -24.50 18.65 23.95
CA HIS A 236 -25.23 18.21 22.77
C HIS A 236 -25.17 19.25 21.65
N LEU A 237 -25.51 20.51 21.94
CA LEU A 237 -25.46 21.61 20.97
C LEU A 237 -24.05 21.87 20.45
N ILE A 238 -23.02 21.77 21.31
CA ILE A 238 -21.61 21.91 20.89
C ILE A 238 -21.21 20.79 19.94
N ARG A 239 -21.58 19.53 20.22
CA ARG A 239 -21.28 18.39 19.34
C ARG A 239 -22.03 18.47 18.01
N GLU A 240 -23.27 18.94 18.03
CA GLU A 240 -24.07 19.14 16.83
C GLU A 240 -23.48 20.26 15.96
N LYS A 241 -23.11 21.40 16.57
CA LYS A 241 -22.41 22.49 15.91
C LYS A 241 -21.04 22.08 15.35
N GLN A 242 -20.28 21.25 16.07
CA GLN A 242 -19.00 20.71 15.56
C GLN A 242 -19.18 19.71 14.43
N ARG A 243 -20.28 18.94 14.41
CA ARG A 243 -20.61 18.07 13.27
C ARG A 243 -21.01 18.90 12.04
N GLN A 244 -21.84 19.92 12.22
CA GLN A 244 -22.21 20.84 11.16
C GLN A 244 -20.98 21.59 10.62
N MET A 245 -20.10 22.11 11.49
CA MET A 245 -18.83 22.74 11.08
C MET A 245 -17.94 21.77 10.29
N ARG A 246 -17.76 20.53 10.74
CA ARG A 246 -16.98 19.54 9.99
C ARG A 246 -17.59 19.18 8.64
N GLN A 247 -18.93 19.14 8.54
CA GLN A 247 -19.64 18.93 7.28
C GLN A 247 -19.48 20.14 6.34
N LEU A 248 -19.54 21.36 6.88
CA LEU A 248 -19.31 22.59 6.13
C LEU A 248 -17.85 22.70 5.66
N ASP A 249 -16.88 22.34 6.51
CA ASP A 249 -15.46 22.35 6.16
C ASP A 249 -15.14 21.30 5.08
N ALA A 250 -15.73 20.10 5.18
CA ALA A 250 -15.61 19.07 4.15
C ALA A 250 -16.25 19.49 2.82
N ALA A 251 -17.45 20.09 2.87
CA ALA A 251 -18.09 20.67 1.69
C ALA A 251 -17.25 21.82 1.11
N SER A 252 -16.58 22.62 1.97
CA SER A 252 -15.71 23.71 1.54
C SER A 252 -14.45 23.21 0.84
N LEU A 253 -13.89 22.08 1.28
CA LEU A 253 -12.73 21.43 0.67
C LEU A 253 -13.06 20.87 -0.72
N GLU A 254 -14.21 20.19 -0.85
CA GLU A 254 -14.70 19.73 -2.16
C GLU A 254 -14.98 20.92 -3.10
N GLU A 255 -15.57 22.00 -2.58
CA GLU A 255 -15.86 23.19 -3.38
C GLU A 255 -14.58 23.94 -3.79
N LEU A 256 -13.55 23.96 -2.94
CA LEU A 256 -12.22 24.51 -3.24
C LEU A 256 -11.52 23.71 -4.34
N GLN A 257 -11.52 22.38 -4.25
CA GLN A 257 -10.99 21.51 -5.31
C GLN A 257 -11.74 21.73 -6.63
N PHE A 258 -13.07 21.89 -6.57
CA PHE A 258 -13.89 22.16 -7.74
C PHE A 258 -13.60 23.53 -8.37
N ARG A 259 -13.39 24.57 -7.55
CA ARG A 259 -12.96 25.90 -8.01
C ARG A 259 -11.57 25.85 -8.66
N GLN A 260 -10.64 25.07 -8.12
CA GLN A 260 -9.33 24.86 -8.73
C GLN A 260 -9.45 24.15 -10.09
N MET A 261 -10.27 23.10 -10.19
CA MET A 261 -10.49 22.43 -11.47
C MET A 261 -11.15 23.35 -12.50
N LYS A 262 -12.15 24.15 -12.10
CA LYS A 262 -12.74 25.17 -12.99
C LYS A 262 -11.72 26.20 -13.50
N LYS A 263 -10.73 26.57 -12.69
CA LYS A 263 -9.64 27.46 -13.13
C LYS A 263 -8.74 26.80 -14.16
N VAL A 264 -8.43 25.51 -14.00
CA VAL A 264 -7.57 24.74 -14.94
C VAL A 264 -8.27 24.50 -16.28
N PHE A 265 -9.58 24.20 -16.26
CA PHE A 265 -10.33 23.82 -17.47
C PHE A 265 -11.06 24.98 -18.17
N GLY A 266 -10.96 26.20 -17.65
CA GLY A 266 -11.54 27.42 -18.23
C GLY A 266 -13.00 27.67 -17.84
N GLY A 267 -13.47 28.92 -17.91
CA GLY A 267 -14.78 29.36 -17.39
C GLY A 267 -16.01 29.07 -18.26
N GLY A 268 -16.03 27.99 -19.04
CA GLY A 268 -17.12 27.68 -19.98
C GLY A 268 -17.98 26.48 -19.58
N GLU A 269 -19.13 26.29 -20.24
CA GLU A 269 -20.02 25.14 -20.05
C GLU A 269 -19.29 23.78 -20.18
N LYS A 270 -18.26 23.72 -21.04
CA LYS A 270 -17.42 22.55 -21.23
C LYS A 270 -16.66 22.14 -19.96
N ALA A 271 -16.18 23.12 -19.18
CA ALA A 271 -15.51 22.84 -17.91
C ALA A 271 -16.49 22.38 -16.83
N GLY A 272 -17.73 22.89 -16.86
CA GLY A 272 -18.82 22.38 -16.01
C GLY A 272 -19.07 20.89 -16.25
N ARG A 273 -19.22 20.49 -17.52
CA ARG A 273 -19.41 19.09 -17.90
C ARG A 273 -18.22 18.22 -17.50
N MET A 274 -16.98 18.67 -17.74
CA MET A 274 -15.79 17.91 -17.34
C MET A 274 -15.67 17.74 -15.83
N ALA A 275 -15.93 18.80 -15.05
CA ALA A 275 -15.87 18.71 -13.61
C ALA A 275 -16.96 17.78 -13.04
N GLU A 276 -18.15 17.75 -13.65
CA GLU A 276 -19.21 16.80 -13.28
C GLU A 276 -18.83 15.36 -13.63
N THR A 277 -18.22 15.11 -14.79
CA THR A 277 -17.73 13.77 -15.16
C THR A 277 -16.65 13.26 -14.21
N LEU A 278 -15.72 14.13 -13.79
CA LEU A 278 -14.69 13.77 -12.81
C LEU A 278 -15.29 13.45 -11.44
N LYS A 279 -16.35 14.17 -11.03
CA LYS A 279 -17.08 13.87 -9.80
C LYS A 279 -17.71 12.47 -9.84
N ARG A 280 -18.33 12.11 -10.97
CA ARG A 280 -18.91 10.76 -11.16
C ARG A 280 -17.84 9.68 -11.14
N LEU A 281 -16.69 9.91 -11.79
CA LEU A 281 -15.56 8.96 -11.80
C LEU A 281 -14.96 8.77 -10.41
N HIS A 282 -14.77 9.84 -9.64
CA HIS A 282 -14.25 9.74 -8.28
C HIS A 282 -15.19 8.95 -7.37
N LYS A 283 -16.51 9.21 -7.46
CA LYS A 283 -17.51 8.46 -6.70
C LYS A 283 -17.48 6.96 -7.04
N ALA A 284 -17.44 6.62 -8.32
CA ALA A 284 -17.34 5.23 -8.76
C ALA A 284 -16.05 4.55 -8.28
N TYR A 285 -14.92 5.29 -8.26
CA TYR A 285 -13.66 4.78 -7.74
C TYR A 285 -13.72 4.48 -6.23
N GLU A 286 -14.33 5.36 -5.43
CA GLU A 286 -14.49 5.12 -3.99
C GLU A 286 -15.42 3.95 -3.69
N GLU A 287 -16.55 3.86 -4.42
CA GLU A 287 -17.47 2.71 -4.33
C GLU A 287 -16.75 1.39 -4.67
N GLY A 288 -15.95 1.37 -5.75
CA GLY A 288 -15.12 0.22 -6.11
C GLY A 288 -14.08 -0.11 -5.05
N ARG A 289 -13.43 0.91 -4.46
CA ARG A 289 -12.45 0.70 -3.37
C ARG A 289 -13.10 0.05 -2.15
N ILE A 290 -14.28 0.52 -1.75
CA ILE A 290 -15.05 -0.07 -0.63
C ILE A 290 -15.39 -1.54 -0.94
N TYR A 291 -15.84 -1.83 -2.16
CA TYR A 291 -16.14 -3.21 -2.58
C TYR A 291 -14.92 -4.12 -2.49
N THR A 292 -13.76 -3.69 -3.01
CA THR A 292 -12.52 -4.50 -2.94
C THR A 292 -12.00 -4.71 -1.52
N LEU A 293 -12.29 -3.79 -0.59
CA LEU A 293 -11.96 -3.95 0.82
C LEU A 293 -12.89 -4.94 1.49
N ALA A 294 -14.19 -4.89 1.18
CA ALA A 294 -15.20 -5.82 1.68
C ALA A 294 -14.96 -7.27 1.18
N GLU A 295 -14.44 -7.47 -0.03
CA GLU A 295 -14.08 -8.81 -0.52
C GLU A 295 -12.82 -9.41 0.14
N ARG A 296 -11.99 -8.57 0.79
CA ARG A 296 -10.77 -9.01 1.47
C ARG A 296 -10.98 -9.37 2.95
N GLU A 297 -12.12 -8.98 3.53
CA GLU A 297 -12.51 -9.29 4.92
C GLU A 297 -13.37 -10.56 4.99
#